data_AF-A0AA51HMA1-F1
#
_entry.id   AF-A0AA51HMA1-F1
#
_cell.length_a   1.000
_cell.length_b   1.000
_cell.length_c   1.000
_cell.angle_alpha   90.00
_cell.angle_beta   90.00
_cell.angle_gamma   90.00
#
_symmetry.space_group_name_H-M   'P 1'
#
loop_
_entity.id
_entity.type
_entity.pdbx_description
1 polymer ?
#
loop_
_entity_poly.entity_id
_entity_poly.type
_entity_poly.pdbx_seq_one_letter_code
_entity_poly.pdbx_strand_id
1 'polypeptide(L)' 'MATDVKKFTISVTPDIEVDLDIAKKSYFYKTTQNEMIRTLIIKGLNILKAEGKNSAGRHTG' A
#
# COMPACT_ATOMS: atom_id res chain seq x y z
N MET A 1 -25.59 4.65 -8.54
CA MET A 1 -24.56 5.64 -8.18
C MET A 1 -23.21 5.03 -8.52
N ALA A 2 -22.53 5.54 -9.55
CA ALA A 2 -21.20 5.06 -9.89
C ALA A 2 -20.26 5.43 -8.75
N THR A 3 -19.82 4.43 -7.99
CA THR A 3 -18.70 4.62 -7.08
C THR A 3 -17.45 4.61 -7.95
N ASP A 4 -16.63 5.67 -7.91
CA ASP A 4 -15.39 5.82 -8.69
C ASP A 4 -14.27 4.86 -8.21
N VAL A 5 -14.63 3.63 -7.88
CA VAL A 5 -13.73 2.58 -7.38
C VAL A 5 -13.47 1.58 -8.49
N LYS A 6 -12.20 1.48 -8.89
CA LYS A 6 -11.73 0.45 -9.82
C LYS A 6 -11.40 -0.82 -9.03
N LYS A 7 -11.99 -1.95 -9.43
CA LYS A 7 -11.67 -3.27 -8.88
C LYS A 7 -10.39 -3.80 -9.53
N PHE A 8 -9.52 -4.37 -8.72
CA PHE A 8 -8.30 -5.05 -9.16
C PHE A 8 -8.23 -6.41 -8.49
N THR A 9 -7.83 -7.42 -9.27
CA THR A 9 -7.47 -8.74 -8.76
C THR A 9 -5.97 -8.87 -8.88
N ILE A 10 -5.32 -9.28 -7.79
CA ILE A 10 -3.87 -9.50 -7.75
C ILE A 10 -3.60 -10.89 -7.20
N SER A 11 -2.63 -11.58 -7.77
CA SER A 11 -2.06 -12.78 -7.17
C SER A 11 -0.95 -12.34 -6.22
N VAL A 12 -0.97 -12.86 -4.99
CA VAL A 12 0.09 -12.66 -4.00
C VAL A 12 0.73 -13.99 -3.69
N THR A 13 1.99 -13.96 -3.27
CA THR A 13 2.69 -15.15 -2.80
C THR A 13 2.26 -15.48 -1.36
N PRO A 14 2.42 -16.74 -0.90
CA PRO A 14 1.98 -17.14 0.43
C PRO A 14 2.67 -16.39 1.58
N ASP A 15 3.93 -15.99 1.39
CA ASP A 15 4.68 -15.15 2.34
C ASP A 15 4.04 -13.77 2.50
N ILE A 16 3.65 -13.12 1.39
CA ILE A 16 2.93 -11.84 1.43
C ILE A 16 1.56 -12.02 2.09
N GLU A 17 0.87 -13.12 1.86
CA GLU A 17 -0.41 -13.41 2.51
C GLU A 17 -0.27 -13.50 4.04
N VAL A 18 0.78 -14.16 4.54
CA VAL A 18 1.10 -14.23 5.97
C VAL A 18 1.36 -12.84 6.55
N ASP A 19 2.17 -12.03 5.88
CA ASP A 19 2.45 -10.66 6.32
C ASP A 19 1.19 -9.78 6.34
N LEU A 20 0.29 -9.96 5.37
CA LEU A 20 -1.00 -9.26 5.33
C LEU A 20 -1.92 -9.68 6.48
N ASP A 21 -1.95 -10.95 6.86
CA ASP A 21 -2.73 -11.42 8.00
C ASP A 21 -2.19 -10.87 9.34
N ILE A 22 -0.86 -10.84 9.49
CA ILE A 22 -0.19 -10.24 10.66
C ILE A 22 -0.49 -8.75 10.74
N ALA A 23 -0.36 -8.04 9.61
CA ALA A 23 -0.66 -6.61 9.53
C ALA A 23 -2.13 -6.33 9.88
N LYS A 24 -3.04 -7.18 9.40
CA LYS A 24 -4.47 -7.09 9.69
C LYS A 24 -4.74 -7.14 11.19
N LYS A 25 -4.17 -8.14 11.87
CA LYS A 25 -4.34 -8.35 13.31
C LYS A 25 -3.70 -7.23 14.14
N SER A 26 -2.52 -6.76 13.72
CA SER A 26 -1.71 -5.82 14.50
C SER A 26 -2.17 -4.36 14.37
N TYR A 27 -2.57 -3.95 13.17
CA TYR A 27 -2.81 -2.52 12.86
C TYR A 27 -4.24 -2.22 12.40
N PHE A 28 -5.01 -3.24 11.99
CA PHE A 28 -6.26 -3.07 11.26
C PHE A 28 -7.42 -3.90 11.83
N TYR A 29 -7.34 -4.26 13.12
CA TYR A 29 -8.24 -5.20 13.81
C TYR A 29 -9.74 -4.91 13.61
N LYS A 30 -10.13 -3.66 13.34
CA LYS A 30 -11.53 -3.22 13.14
C LYS A 30 -11.87 -2.76 11.72
N THR A 31 -10.95 -2.90 10.75
CA THR A 31 -11.17 -2.43 9.38
C THR A 31 -11.30 -3.59 8.40
N THR A 32 -11.98 -3.35 7.27
CA THR A 32 -12.11 -4.35 6.21
C THR A 32 -10.75 -4.60 5.54
N GLN A 33 -10.58 -5.78 4.93
CA GLN A 33 -9.37 -6.09 4.17
C GLN A 33 -9.14 -5.10 3.03
N ASN A 34 -10.19 -4.61 2.38
CA ASN A 34 -10.07 -3.58 1.33
C ASN A 34 -9.50 -2.26 1.87
N GLU A 35 -9.95 -1.80 3.04
CA GLU A 35 -9.42 -0.58 3.65
C GLU A 35 -7.96 -0.74 4.11
N MET A 36 -7.60 -1.92 4.61
CA MET A 36 -6.20 -2.26 4.90
C MET A 36 -5.34 -2.19 3.63
N ILE A 37 -5.73 -2.90 2.57
CA ILE A 37 -5.00 -2.93 1.31
C ILE A 37 -4.89 -1.52 0.71
N ARG A 38 -5.96 -0.73 0.75
CA ARG A 38 -5.94 0.67 0.31
C ARG A 38 -4.93 1.51 1.10
N THR A 39 -4.88 1.34 2.42
CA THR A 39 -3.93 2.05 3.29
C THR A 39 -2.49 1.64 2.99
N LEU A 40 -2.23 0.35 2.82
CA LEU A 40 -0.90 -0.17 2.49
C LEU A 40 -0.42 0.36 1.13
N ILE A 41 -1.28 0.36 0.11
CA ILE A 41 -0.97 0.93 -1.21
C ILE A 41 -0.64 2.43 -1.09
N ILE A 42 -1.45 3.21 -0.38
CA ILE A 42 -1.20 4.65 -0.20
C ILE A 42 0.14 4.89 0.51
N LYS A 43 0.44 4.13 1.57
CA LYS A 43 1.70 4.24 2.29
C LYS A 43 2.90 3.92 1.39
N GLY A 44 2.84 2.81 0.65
CA GLY A 44 3.90 2.44 -0.31
C GLY A 44 4.11 3.51 -1.38
N LEU A 45 3.03 4.03 -1.98
CA LEU A 45 3.11 5.10 -2.98
C LEU A 45 3.69 6.40 -2.41
N ASN A 46 3.37 6.76 -1.17
CA ASN A 46 3.91 7.96 -0.53
C ASN A 46 5.42 7.82 -0.26
N ILE A 47 5.87 6.64 0.16
CA ILE A 47 7.30 6.35 0.34
C ILE A 47 8.03 6.48 -1.01
N LEU A 48 7.53 5.83 -2.06
CA LEU A 48 8.13 5.90 -3.40
C LEU A 48 8.17 7.35 -3.94
N LYS A 49 7.13 8.14 -3.71
CA LYS A 49 7.10 9.57 -4.07
C LYS A 49 8.12 10.39 -3.28
N ALA A 50 8.31 10.09 -2.00
CA ALA A 50 9.30 10.77 -1.17
C ALA A 50 10.73 10.41 -1.60
N GLU A 51 10.98 9.14 -1.93
CA GLU A 51 12.25 8.65 -2.46
C GLU A 51 12.58 9.28 -3.83
N GLY A 52 11.60 9.34 -4.74
CA GLY A 52 11.74 9.98 -6.05
C GLY A 52 12.00 11.50 -5.98
N LYS A 53 11.52 12.17 -4.93
CA LYS A 53 11.86 13.58 -4.66
C LYS A 53 13.26 13.74 -4.07
N ASN A 54 13.73 12.75 -3.32
CA ASN A 54 15.06 12.79 -2.70
C ASN A 54 16.18 12.47 -3.71
N SER A 55 15.88 11.72 -4.78
CA SER A 55 16.81 11.48 -5.88
C SER A 55 16.91 12.65 -6.89
N ALA A 56 15.92 13.54 -6.95
CA ALA A 56 15.98 14.77 -7.76
C ALA A 56 16.78 15.92 -7.11
N GLY A 57 17.17 15.79 -5.84
CA GLY A 57 17.95 16.78 -5.08
C GLY A 57 19.47 16.57 -5.09
N ARG A 58 19.99 15.55 -5.77
CA ARG A 58 21.43 15.32 -5.96
C ARG A 58 21.83 15.55 -7.41
N HIS A 59 21.71 16.80 -7.86
CA HIS A 59 22.58 17.30 -8.93
C HIS A 59 23.42 18.43 -8.33
N THR A 60 24.51 18.02 -7.68
CA THR A 60 25.70 18.84 -7.45
C THR A 60 26.47 18.93 -8.76
N GLY A 61 26.75 20.15 -9.20
CA GLY A 61 27.57 20.49 -10.36
C GLY A 61 27.50 21.98 -10.63
#